data_AF-B9TNJ9-F1
#
_entry.id   AF-B9TNJ9-F1
#
_cell.length_a   1.000
_cell.length_b   1.000
_cell.length_c   1.000
_cell.angle_alpha   90.00
_cell.angle_beta   90.00
_cell.angle_gamma   90.00
#
_symmetry.space_group_name_H-M   'P 1'
#
loop_
_entity.id
_entity.type
_entity.pdbx_description
1 polymer ?
#
loop_
_entity_poly.entity_id
_entity_poly.type
_entity_poly.pdbx_seq_one_letter_code
_entity_poly.pdbx_strand_id
1 'polypeptide(L)'
;MKKSLIAIAVLAATSSAAFAQSNVTIYGILDAGITSERGGAQGNVTKVTSGAASASRLGFKGTEDLGGGLSAVFKLEAGVKVDDGALDNTNSVLFNREAYVGLSSKEAGSLLIG
;
A
#
# COMPACT_ATOMS: atom_id res chain seq x y z
N MET A 1 39.75 -18.21 23.04
CA MET A 1 39.82 -17.66 21.66
C MET A 1 39.11 -18.54 20.62
N LYS A 2 39.35 -19.85 20.53
CA LYS A 2 38.68 -20.74 19.55
C LYS A 2 37.14 -20.82 19.67
N LYS A 3 36.58 -20.73 20.88
CA LYS A 3 35.12 -20.79 21.12
C LYS A 3 34.36 -19.57 20.58
N SER A 4 34.98 -18.40 20.60
CA SER A 4 34.40 -17.17 20.01
C SER A 4 34.29 -17.23 18.49
N LEU A 5 35.28 -17.84 17.82
CA LEU A 5 35.26 -17.99 16.38
C LEU A 5 34.15 -18.95 15.92
N ILE A 6 33.89 -20.01 16.69
CA ILE A 6 32.78 -20.94 16.42
C ILE A 6 31.44 -20.24 16.63
N ALA A 7 31.30 -19.44 17.70
CA ALA A 7 30.06 -18.68 17.94
C ALA A 7 29.76 -17.66 16.83
N ILE A 8 30.78 -16.94 16.35
CA ILE A 8 30.63 -16.00 15.22
C ILE A 8 30.28 -16.73 13.93
N ALA A 9 30.88 -17.89 13.66
CA ALA A 9 30.56 -18.69 12.47
C ALA A 9 29.12 -19.23 12.51
N VAL A 10 28.61 -19.61 13.69
CA VAL A 10 27.21 -20.05 13.84
C VAL A 10 26.24 -18.89 13.65
N LEU A 11 26.51 -17.72 14.23
CA LEU A 11 25.67 -16.53 14.02
C LEU A 11 25.65 -16.07 12.55
N ALA A 12 26.80 -16.11 11.86
CA ALA A 12 26.92 -15.78 10.45
C ALA A 12 26.24 -16.81 9.52
N ALA A 13 26.19 -18.08 9.93
CA ALA A 13 25.47 -19.12 9.20
C ALA A 13 23.95 -19.02 9.34
N THR A 14 23.44 -18.40 10.43
CA THR A 14 22.01 -18.16 10.63
C THR A 14 21.49 -16.86 10.01
N SER A 15 22.38 -15.94 9.62
CA SER A 15 22.00 -14.62 9.09
C SER A 15 21.67 -14.60 7.58
N SER A 16 21.78 -15.71 6.86
CA SER A 16 21.65 -15.76 5.40
C SER A 16 20.31 -16.29 4.87
N ALA A 17 19.36 -16.63 5.74
CA ALA A 17 18.03 -17.05 5.33
C ALA A 17 16.97 -16.02 5.78
N ALA A 18 17.14 -14.77 5.33
CA ALA A 18 15.96 -13.93 5.13
C ALA A 18 15.16 -14.57 4.00
N PHE A 19 14.31 -15.56 4.35
CA PHE A 19 13.29 -16.04 3.44
C PHE A 19 12.37 -14.85 3.20
N ALA A 20 12.62 -14.12 2.11
CA ALA A 20 11.75 -13.09 1.58
C ALA A 20 10.45 -13.74 1.09
N GLN A 21 9.66 -14.29 2.02
CA GLN A 21 8.28 -14.61 1.77
C GLN A 21 7.62 -13.28 1.43
N SER A 22 7.15 -13.13 0.19
CA SER A 22 6.65 -11.86 -0.33
C SER A 22 5.45 -11.40 0.49
N ASN A 23 5.70 -10.59 1.53
CA ASN A 23 4.67 -10.07 2.44
C ASN A 23 3.97 -8.83 1.87
N VAL A 24 4.02 -8.64 0.55
CA VAL A 24 3.42 -7.49 -0.15
C VAL A 24 2.15 -7.95 -0.85
N THR A 25 1.04 -7.32 -0.48
CA THR A 25 -0.24 -7.45 -1.17
C THR A 25 -0.47 -6.21 -2.02
N ILE A 26 -0.68 -6.41 -3.31
CA ILE A 26 -1.22 -5.39 -4.21
C ILE A 26 -2.74 -5.51 -4.16
N TYR A 27 -3.43 -4.41 -3.88
CA TYR A 27 -4.88 -4.37 -3.79
C TYR A 27 -5.43 -3.08 -4.42
N GLY A 28 -6.73 -3.03 -4.69
CA GLY A 28 -7.32 -1.83 -5.25
C GLY A 28 -8.81 -1.99 -5.50
N ILE A 29 -9.41 -0.88 -5.92
CA ILE A 29 -10.78 -0.82 -6.44
C ILE A 29 -10.70 -0.10 -7.78
N LEU A 30 -11.29 -0.69 -8.82
CA LEU A 30 -11.49 -0.04 -10.11
C LEU A 30 -13.00 0.10 -10.32
N ASP A 31 -13.46 1.34 -10.30
CA ASP A 31 -14.84 1.70 -10.55
C ASP A 31 -14.91 2.63 -11.76
N ALA A 32 -15.66 2.19 -12.77
CA ALA A 32 -15.87 2.91 -14.01
C ALA A 32 -17.35 2.78 -14.39
N GLY A 33 -17.97 3.92 -14.72
CA GLY A 33 -19.35 3.99 -15.18
C GLY A 33 -19.47 4.80 -16.45
N ILE A 34 -20.55 4.59 -17.21
CA ILE A 34 -20.94 5.49 -18.30
C ILE A 34 -21.99 6.45 -17.74
N THR A 35 -21.70 7.75 -17.80
CA THR A 35 -22.58 8.79 -17.26
C THR A 35 -23.06 9.68 -18.40
N SER A 36 -24.37 9.95 -18.41
CA SER A 36 -24.97 10.96 -19.29
C SER A 36 -25.41 12.15 -18.45
N GLU A 37 -24.78 13.30 -18.67
CA GLU A 37 -25.04 14.57 -18.00
C GLU A 37 -25.79 15.49 -18.96
N ARG A 38 -26.80 16.22 -18.48
CA ARG A 38 -27.60 17.17 -19.28
C ARG A 38 -27.73 18.50 -18.56
N GLY A 39 -27.77 19.59 -19.32
CA GLY A 39 -27.99 20.95 -18.78
C GLY A 39 -26.77 21.62 -18.14
N GLY A 40 -25.56 21.05 -18.31
CA GLY A 40 -24.32 21.69 -17.87
C GLY A 40 -23.83 22.76 -18.86
N ALA A 41 -22.77 23.49 -18.50
CA ALA A 41 -22.14 24.49 -19.37
C ALA A 41 -21.66 23.90 -20.73
N GLN A 42 -21.35 22.60 -20.74
CA GLN A 42 -20.95 21.83 -21.93
C GLN A 42 -22.15 21.19 -22.68
N GLY A 43 -23.40 21.50 -22.29
CA GLY A 43 -24.60 20.90 -22.87
C GLY A 43 -24.86 19.47 -22.40
N ASN A 44 -25.25 18.60 -23.34
CA ASN A 44 -25.48 17.18 -23.07
C ASN A 44 -24.21 16.38 -23.37
N VAL A 45 -23.65 15.73 -22.35
CA VAL A 45 -22.39 15.01 -22.44
C VAL A 45 -22.59 13.56 -22.02
N THR A 46 -21.99 12.63 -22.76
CA THR A 46 -21.88 11.23 -22.34
C THR A 46 -20.40 10.89 -22.24
N LYS A 47 -19.97 10.42 -21.08
CA LYS A 47 -18.56 10.18 -20.77
C LYS A 47 -18.38 8.93 -19.92
N VAL A 48 -17.19 8.34 -19.97
CA VAL A 48 -16.76 7.42 -18.91
C VAL A 48 -16.47 8.27 -17.68
N THR A 49 -16.94 7.82 -16.52
CA THR A 49 -16.71 8.44 -15.24
C THR A 49 -15.99 7.44 -14.35
N SER A 50 -14.81 7.82 -13.87
CA SER A 50 -14.09 7.07 -12.85
C SER A 50 -14.69 7.34 -11.47
N GLY A 51 -14.86 6.29 -10.68
CA GLY A 51 -15.26 6.37 -9.28
C GLY A 51 -16.69 6.88 -9.03
N ALA A 52 -17.64 6.50 -9.88
CA ALA A 52 -19.03 6.92 -9.80
C ALA A 52 -19.74 6.43 -8.51
N ALA A 53 -19.39 5.24 -8.02
CA ALA A 53 -19.90 4.62 -6.80
C ALA A 53 -18.83 4.52 -5.70
N SER A 54 -17.55 4.41 -6.05
CA SER A 54 -16.43 4.30 -5.12
C SER A 54 -15.14 4.85 -5.72
N ALA A 55 -14.39 5.64 -4.97
CA ALA A 55 -13.13 6.20 -5.45
C ALA A 55 -12.14 5.09 -5.85
N SER A 56 -11.74 5.10 -7.12
CA SER A 56 -10.77 4.15 -7.69
C SER A 56 -9.37 4.36 -7.11
N ARG A 57 -8.69 3.25 -6.83
CA ARG A 57 -7.40 3.26 -6.13
C ARG A 57 -6.58 2.02 -6.36
N LEU A 58 -5.27 2.19 -6.26
CA LEU A 58 -4.27 1.13 -6.25
C LEU A 58 -3.43 1.27 -4.97
N GLY A 59 -3.27 0.18 -4.25
CA GLY A 59 -2.57 0.12 -2.99
C GLY A 59 -1.60 -1.05 -2.90
N PHE A 60 -0.54 -0.83 -2.12
CA PHE A 60 0.45 -1.79 -1.72
C PHE A 60 0.44 -1.81 -0.21
N LYS A 61 0.32 -2.99 0.40
CA LYS A 61 0.45 -3.14 1.84
C LYS A 61 1.31 -4.34 2.16
N GLY A 62 1.95 -4.31 3.32
CA GLY A 62 2.62 -5.49 3.81
C GLY A 62 2.69 -5.56 5.32
N THR A 63 2.95 -6.77 5.80
CA THR A 63 3.09 -7.07 7.21
C THR A 63 4.17 -8.11 7.38
N GLU A 64 5.20 -7.78 8.14
CA GLU A 64 6.31 -8.65 8.46
C GLU A 64 6.26 -8.98 9.96
N ASP A 65 6.20 -10.27 10.28
CA ASP A 65 6.25 -10.73 11.66
C ASP A 65 7.68 -10.57 12.20
N LEU A 66 7.83 -9.79 13.27
CA LEU A 66 9.10 -9.57 13.96
C LEU A 66 9.29 -10.54 15.13
N GLY A 67 8.31 -11.42 15.37
CA GLY A 67 8.26 -12.32 16.51
C GLY A 67 7.64 -11.68 17.75
N GLY A 68 7.32 -12.50 18.75
CA GLY A 68 6.79 -12.03 20.04
C GLY A 68 5.45 -11.29 19.95
N GLY A 69 4.69 -11.46 18.87
CA GLY A 69 3.43 -10.74 18.66
C GLY A 69 3.58 -9.30 18.15
N LEU A 70 4.80 -8.90 17.75
CA LEU A 70 5.11 -7.64 17.11
C LEU A 70 5.26 -7.82 15.60
N SER A 71 4.77 -6.87 14.81
CA SER A 71 4.89 -6.88 13.36
C SER A 71 5.25 -5.49 12.81
N ALA A 72 6.12 -5.44 11.80
CA ALA A 72 6.30 -4.25 10.98
C ALA A 72 5.21 -4.21 9.91
N VAL A 73 4.64 -3.03 9.68
CA VAL A 73 3.57 -2.82 8.69
C VAL A 73 3.89 -1.64 7.81
N PHE A 74 3.44 -1.70 6.55
CA PHE A 74 3.45 -0.54 5.67
C PHE A 74 2.20 -0.52 4.80
N LYS A 75 1.82 0.67 4.35
CA LYS A 75 0.80 0.86 3.33
C LYS A 75 1.11 2.09 2.49
N LEU A 76 0.99 1.93 1.18
CA LEU A 76 1.06 2.99 0.18
C LEU A 76 -0.17 2.86 -0.73
N GLU A 77 -1.04 3.87 -0.78
CA GLU A 77 -2.29 3.86 -1.55
C GLU A 77 -2.43 5.14 -2.37
N ALA A 78 -2.58 4.99 -3.69
CA ALA A 78 -2.78 6.06 -4.65
C ALA A 78 -4.23 6.04 -5.16
N GLY A 79 -4.86 7.20 -5.24
CA GLY A 79 -6.08 7.38 -6.03
C GLY A 79 -5.74 7.39 -7.52
N VAL A 80 -6.51 6.67 -8.33
CA VAL A 80 -6.29 6.60 -9.78
C VAL A 80 -7.60 6.81 -10.51
N LYS A 81 -7.54 7.50 -11.64
CA LYS A 81 -8.65 7.67 -12.56
C LYS A 81 -8.63 6.57 -13.61
N VAL A 82 -9.71 5.80 -13.70
CA VAL A 82 -9.77 4.64 -14.62
C VAL A 82 -10.06 5.07 -16.06
N ASP A 83 -10.57 6.28 -16.27
CA ASP A 83 -10.94 6.83 -17.57
C ASP A 83 -9.74 7.38 -18.36
N ASP A 84 -8.76 8.00 -17.68
CA ASP A 84 -7.58 8.60 -18.33
C ASP A 84 -6.23 8.13 -17.75
N GLY A 85 -6.23 7.32 -16.69
CA GLY A 85 -5.03 6.83 -16.01
C GLY A 85 -4.33 7.86 -15.13
N ALA A 86 -4.88 9.07 -14.98
CA ALA A 86 -4.29 10.10 -14.14
C ALA A 86 -4.38 9.75 -12.64
N LEU A 87 -3.56 10.41 -11.83
CA LEU A 87 -3.74 10.39 -10.38
C LEU A 87 -5.04 11.11 -10.00
N ASP A 88 -5.77 10.55 -9.05
CA ASP A 88 -6.98 11.16 -8.52
C ASP A 88 -6.63 12.19 -7.43
N ASN A 89 -5.91 13.24 -7.84
CA ASN A 89 -5.57 14.44 -7.06
C ASN A 89 -5.11 15.58 -7.98
N THR A 90 -4.99 16.79 -7.41
CA THR A 90 -4.62 18.01 -8.16
C THR A 90 -3.14 18.37 -8.07
N ASN A 91 -2.39 17.75 -7.16
CA ASN A 91 -0.99 18.05 -6.85
C ASN A 91 0.00 17.02 -7.42
N SER A 92 -0.50 16.05 -8.20
CA SER A 92 0.27 14.96 -8.82
C SER A 92 1.09 14.15 -7.80
N VAL A 93 0.59 14.01 -6.57
CA VAL A 93 1.27 13.24 -5.52
C VAL A 93 0.90 11.77 -5.66
N LEU A 94 1.91 10.94 -5.91
CA LEU A 94 1.78 9.48 -5.91
C LEU A 94 1.67 9.01 -4.43
N PHE A 95 0.64 8.21 -4.13
CA PHE A 95 0.24 7.79 -2.76
C PHE A 95 -0.42 8.88 -1.91
N ASN A 96 -1.32 9.66 -2.51
CA ASN A 96 -2.05 10.74 -1.85
C ASN A 96 -3.11 10.29 -0.83
N ARG A 97 -3.40 8.99 -0.70
CA ARG A 97 -4.47 8.49 0.19
C ARG A 97 -3.92 7.99 1.51
N GLU A 98 -3.00 7.04 1.47
CA GLU A 98 -2.30 6.52 2.64
C GLU A 98 -0.83 6.29 2.27
N ALA A 99 0.09 6.77 3.08
CA ALA A 99 1.50 6.50 2.91
C ALA A 99 2.16 6.44 4.29
N TYR A 100 2.38 5.25 4.83
CA TYR A 100 2.96 5.10 6.16
C TYR A 100 3.73 3.79 6.32
N VAL A 101 4.60 3.81 7.32
CA VAL A 101 5.23 2.63 7.92
C VAL A 101 4.93 2.61 9.42
N GLY A 102 5.04 1.45 10.07
CA GLY A 102 4.77 1.38 11.49
C GLY A 102 5.03 0.03 12.13
N LEU A 103 4.77 -0.02 13.42
CA LEU A 103 4.80 -1.23 14.24
C LEU A 103 3.41 -1.52 14.77
N SER A 104 3.00 -2.78 14.73
CA SER A 104 1.75 -3.27 15.29
C SER A 104 2.04 -4.39 16.28
N SER A 105 1.50 -4.27 17.49
CA SER A 105 1.57 -5.26 18.56
C SER A 105 0.18 -5.80 18.86
N LYS A 106 0.09 -7.10 19.14
CA LYS A 106 -1.15 -7.75 19.60
C LYS A 106 -1.66 -7.20 20.95
N GLU A 107 -0.77 -6.62 21.77
CA GLU A 107 -1.06 -6.20 23.14
C GLU A 107 -1.16 -4.67 23.27
N ALA A 108 -0.30 -3.94 22.55
CA ALA A 108 -0.16 -2.49 22.70
C ALA A 108 -0.80 -1.67 21.56
N GLY A 109 -1.38 -2.32 20.54
CA GLY A 109 -1.93 -1.64 19.36
C GLY A 109 -0.85 -1.25 18.35
N SER A 110 -1.07 -0.20 17.56
CA SER A 110 -0.18 0.17 16.45
C SER A 110 0.32 1.62 16.54
N LEU A 111 1.59 1.81 16.24
CA LEU A 111 2.21 3.11 16.01
C LEU A 111 2.55 3.24 14.52
N LEU A 112 1.97 4.23 13.86
CA LEU A 112 2.16 4.51 12.42
C LEU A 112 2.80 5.89 12.25
N ILE A 113 3.65 6.02 11.23
CA ILE A 113 4.35 7.25 10.87
C ILE A 113 4.29 7.41 9.35
N GLY A 114 3.81 8.57 8.89
CA GLY A 114 3.60 8.87 7.47
C GLY A 114 2.85 10.17 7.24
#